data_AF-A0A7C7YBF6-F1
#
_entry.id   AF-A0A7C7YBF6-F1
#
_cell.length_a   1.000
_cell.length_b   1.000
_cell.length_c   1.000
_cell.angle_alpha   90.00
_cell.angle_beta   90.00
_cell.angle_gamma   90.00
#
_symmetry.space_group_name_H-M   'P 1'
#
loop_
_entity.id
_entity.type
_entity.pdbx_description
1 polymer ?
#
loop_
_entity_poly.entity_id
_entity_poly.type
_entity_poly.pdbx_seq_one_letter_code
_entity_poly.pdbx_strand_id
1 'polypeptide(L)'
;MIEEGNEPIPLEENRELVAYLRDLIAGGRVHVAMHGYHHTTPGGMPEYVAAGNLREKTLHGRQYLERLLGCEISTFVPPNNGLGLEGFAAVIQAKMNIVNNQPYGRLLGIPSSPVAAADFLIGAQYALRQRLGLRSR
;
A
#
# COMPACT_ATOMS: atom_id res chain seq x y z
N MET A 1 -17.29 -3.66 20.98
CA MET A 1 -16.32 -4.77 21.05
C MET A 1 -15.03 -4.25 20.45
N ILE A 2 -13.97 -4.18 21.23
CA ILE A 2 -12.62 -3.86 20.74
C ILE A 2 -12.03 -5.22 20.37
N GLU A 3 -11.75 -5.45 19.09
CA GLU A 3 -11.11 -6.70 18.64
C GLU A 3 -9.67 -6.72 19.18
N GLU A 4 -9.32 -7.74 19.96
CA GLU A 4 -7.93 -8.06 20.32
C GLU A 4 -7.13 -8.38 19.04
N GLY A 5 -5.90 -7.87 18.92
CA GLY A 5 -5.01 -8.13 17.77
C GLY A 5 -4.92 -7.01 16.73
N ASN A 6 -5.32 -5.78 17.07
CA ASN A 6 -5.38 -4.66 16.13
C ASN A 6 -4.15 -3.71 16.17
N GLU A 7 -3.10 -4.06 16.93
CA GLU A 7 -1.86 -3.29 17.01
C GLU A 7 -0.77 -3.95 16.16
N PRO A 8 0.09 -3.17 15.48
CA PRO A 8 1.24 -3.72 14.77
C PRO A 8 2.18 -4.45 15.72
N ILE A 9 2.71 -5.59 15.29
CA ILE A 9 3.79 -6.26 16.00
C ILE A 9 5.09 -5.50 15.70
N PRO A 10 5.71 -4.83 16.68
CA PRO A 10 6.89 -4.00 16.47
C PRO A 10 8.12 -4.84 16.09
N LEU A 11 8.68 -4.59 14.90
CA LEU A 11 9.91 -5.24 14.43
C LEU A 11 11.13 -4.86 15.30
N GLU A 12 11.13 -3.70 15.96
CA GLU A 12 12.25 -3.25 16.80
C GLU A 12 12.49 -4.12 18.03
N GLU A 13 11.49 -4.88 18.47
CA GLU A 13 11.62 -5.81 19.59
C GLU A 13 12.56 -6.98 19.24
N ASN A 14 12.63 -7.36 17.95
CA ASN A 14 13.55 -8.39 17.49
C ASN A 14 14.86 -7.78 16.98
N ARG A 15 15.72 -7.37 17.93
CA ARG A 15 17.00 -6.71 17.64
C ARG A 15 17.96 -7.55 16.79
N GLU A 16 17.95 -8.88 16.97
CA GLU A 16 18.79 -9.79 16.18
C GLU A 16 18.35 -9.80 14.71
N LEU A 17 17.05 -9.92 14.46
CA LEU A 17 16.50 -9.83 13.11
C LEU A 17 16.78 -8.47 12.47
N VAL A 18 16.60 -7.37 13.22
CA VAL A 18 16.91 -6.02 12.72
C VAL A 18 18.37 -5.89 12.32
N ALA A 19 19.30 -6.38 13.15
CA ALA A 19 20.73 -6.36 12.82
C ALA A 19 21.02 -7.17 11.55
N TYR A 20 20.48 -8.40 11.46
CA TYR A 20 20.63 -9.25 10.29
C TYR A 20 20.10 -8.59 9.00
N LEU A 21 18.91 -7.99 9.05
CA LEU A 21 18.33 -7.28 7.90
C LEU A 21 19.20 -6.10 7.47
N ARG A 22 19.73 -5.32 8.43
CA ARG A 22 20.63 -4.19 8.13
C ARG A 22 21.91 -4.66 7.44
N ASP A 23 22.48 -5.78 7.85
CA ASP A 23 23.66 -6.36 7.20
C ASP A 23 23.37 -6.87 5.77
N LEU A 24 22.16 -7.37 5.52
CA LEU A 24 21.74 -7.74 4.17
C LEU A 24 21.55 -6.50 3.29
N ILE A 25 20.91 -5.45 3.82
CA ILE A 25 20.65 -4.19 3.13
C ILE A 25 21.96 -3.47 2.80
N ALA A 26 22.86 -3.31 3.78
CA ALA A 26 24.16 -2.66 3.58
C ALA A 26 25.03 -3.41 2.56
N GLY A 27 24.89 -4.73 2.47
CA GLY A 27 25.55 -5.56 1.45
C GLY A 27 24.86 -5.55 0.09
N GLY A 28 23.76 -4.82 -0.10
CA GLY A 28 23.00 -4.78 -1.36
C GLY A 28 22.34 -6.12 -1.73
N ARG A 29 22.15 -7.02 -0.76
CA ARG A 29 21.64 -8.38 -0.99
C ARG A 29 20.11 -8.45 -1.01
N VAL A 30 19.45 -7.48 -0.39
CA VAL A 30 17.99 -7.41 -0.30
C VAL A 30 17.49 -6.00 -0.51
N HIS A 31 16.27 -5.89 -1.01
CA HIS A 31 15.48 -4.67 -1.06
C HIS A 31 14.22 -4.86 -0.21
N VAL A 32 13.79 -3.82 0.50
CA VAL A 32 12.65 -3.92 1.43
C VAL A 32 11.41 -3.29 0.79
N ALA A 33 10.31 -4.05 0.79
CA ALA A 33 9.00 -3.56 0.41
C ALA A 33 8.05 -3.58 1.61
N MET A 34 7.28 -2.50 1.78
CA MET A 34 6.25 -2.44 2.82
C MET A 34 5.00 -3.20 2.35
N HIS A 35 4.47 -4.08 3.20
CA HIS A 35 3.35 -4.96 2.87
C HIS A 35 2.14 -4.73 3.78
N GLY A 36 1.52 -3.56 3.64
CA GLY A 36 0.44 -3.11 4.52
C GLY A 36 0.95 -2.54 5.84
N TYR A 37 0.04 -2.35 6.80
CA TYR A 37 0.40 -1.85 8.14
C TYR A 37 0.00 -2.86 9.22
N HIS A 38 -1.25 -3.33 9.22
CA HIS A 38 -1.69 -4.42 10.12
C HIS A 38 -1.89 -5.74 9.38
N HIS A 39 -2.04 -5.70 8.05
CA HIS A 39 -2.43 -6.86 7.24
C HIS A 39 -3.78 -7.47 7.69
N THR A 40 -4.74 -6.60 8.05
CA THR A 40 -6.08 -7.00 8.51
C THR A 40 -7.09 -7.07 7.36
N THR A 41 -8.28 -7.60 7.66
CA THR A 41 -9.39 -7.71 6.72
C THR A 41 -10.69 -7.06 7.25
N PRO A 42 -10.74 -5.73 7.47
CA PRO A 42 -11.93 -5.07 7.99
C PRO A 42 -13.15 -5.31 7.09
N GLY A 43 -14.23 -5.82 7.67
CA GLY A 43 -15.43 -6.19 6.92
C GLY A 43 -15.20 -7.30 5.88
N GLY A 44 -14.17 -8.14 6.07
CA GLY A 44 -13.78 -9.21 5.14
C GLY A 44 -13.01 -8.73 3.91
N MET A 45 -12.69 -7.45 3.81
CA MET A 45 -11.98 -6.85 2.68
C MET A 45 -10.53 -6.51 3.07
N PRO A 46 -9.55 -6.58 2.15
CA PRO A 46 -8.16 -6.25 2.47
C PRO A 46 -8.01 -4.83 3.06
N GLU A 47 -7.08 -4.65 4.01
CA GLU A 47 -6.83 -3.37 4.71
C GLU A 47 -6.78 -2.17 3.75
N TYR A 48 -6.03 -2.26 2.65
CA TYR A 48 -5.86 -1.15 1.69
C TYR A 48 -7.02 -0.99 0.69
N VAL A 49 -8.12 -1.73 0.90
CA VAL A 49 -9.40 -1.57 0.22
C VAL A 49 -10.44 -0.90 1.12
N ALA A 50 -10.46 -1.23 2.42
CA ALA A 50 -11.58 -0.88 3.30
C ALA A 50 -11.21 -0.32 4.69
N ALA A 51 -9.93 -0.28 5.08
CA ALA A 51 -9.54 0.27 6.37
C ALA A 51 -9.53 1.81 6.38
N GLY A 52 -9.72 2.39 7.58
CA GLY A 52 -9.56 3.82 7.81
C GLY A 52 -8.12 4.24 8.11
N ASN A 53 -7.88 5.55 8.05
CA ASN A 53 -6.61 6.21 8.39
C ASN A 53 -5.40 5.71 7.57
N LEU A 54 -5.63 5.21 6.35
CA LEU A 54 -4.58 4.63 5.51
C LEU A 54 -3.42 5.60 5.25
N ARG A 55 -3.68 6.89 5.05
CA ARG A 55 -2.64 7.89 4.83
C ARG A 55 -1.65 7.97 6.01
N GLU A 56 -2.17 8.10 7.22
CA GLU A 56 -1.36 8.21 8.44
C GLU A 56 -0.62 6.91 8.71
N LYS A 57 -1.32 5.76 8.62
CA LYS A 57 -0.73 4.43 8.78
C LYS A 57 0.38 4.19 7.77
N THR A 58 0.13 4.44 6.48
CA THR A 58 1.13 4.25 5.41
C THR A 58 2.36 5.11 5.64
N LEU A 59 2.17 6.39 5.98
CA LEU A 59 3.29 7.30 6.24
C LEU A 59 4.07 6.88 7.49
N HIS A 60 3.38 6.55 8.57
CA HIS A 60 3.98 6.10 9.82
C HIS A 60 4.78 4.82 9.60
N GLY A 61 4.19 3.80 8.98
CA GLY A 61 4.84 2.51 8.71
C GLY A 61 6.10 2.67 7.86
N ARG A 62 6.03 3.49 6.80
CA ARG A 62 7.20 3.82 5.97
C ARG A 62 8.32 4.45 6.82
N GLN A 63 8.02 5.53 7.52
CA GLN A 63 9.02 6.25 8.32
C GLN A 63 9.59 5.39 9.46
N TYR A 64 8.75 4.55 10.06
CA TYR A 64 9.15 3.61 11.10
C TYR A 64 10.18 2.60 10.56
N LEU A 65 9.88 1.96 9.42
CA LEU A 65 10.80 1.01 8.78
C LEU A 65 12.09 1.71 8.32
N GLU A 66 12.01 2.92 7.76
CA GLU A 66 13.19 3.69 7.34
C GLU A 66 14.13 3.99 8.52
N ARG A 67 13.59 4.44 9.65
CA ARG A 67 14.38 4.69 10.86
C ARG A 67 15.01 3.41 11.40
N LEU A 68 14.26 2.32 11.41
CA LEU A 68 14.71 1.05 12.00
C LEU A 68 15.79 0.37 11.16
N LEU A 69 15.58 0.31 9.84
CA LEU A 69 16.41 -0.42 8.89
C LEU A 69 17.50 0.44 8.26
N GLY A 70 17.43 1.77 8.40
CA GLY A 70 18.45 2.70 7.90
C GLY A 70 18.53 2.75 6.37
N CYS A 71 17.41 2.52 5.68
CA CYS A 71 17.29 2.59 4.22
C CYS A 71 15.99 3.27 3.82
N GLU A 72 15.90 3.72 2.56
CA GLU A 72 14.66 4.27 2.00
C GLU A 72 13.65 3.14 1.72
N ILE A 73 12.38 3.36 2.10
CA ILE A 73 11.29 2.45 1.77
C ILE A 73 10.48 3.08 0.65
N SER A 74 10.81 2.69 -0.58
CA SER A 74 10.24 3.25 -1.81
C SER A 74 9.30 2.28 -2.54
N THR A 75 9.03 1.11 -1.99
CA THR A 75 8.21 0.05 -2.62
C THR A 75 7.13 -0.43 -1.67
N PHE A 76 5.91 -0.55 -2.20
CA PHE A 76 4.74 -1.04 -1.49
C PHE A 76 4.08 -2.19 -2.25
N VAL A 77 3.75 -3.26 -1.54
CA VAL A 77 2.97 -4.39 -2.05
C VAL A 77 1.65 -4.45 -1.26
N PRO A 78 0.47 -4.31 -1.88
CA PRO A 78 -0.78 -4.34 -1.16
C PRO A 78 -1.08 -5.73 -0.56
N PRO A 79 -1.55 -5.81 0.71
CA PRO A 79 -2.07 -7.05 1.29
C PRO A 79 -3.12 -7.70 0.40
N ASN A 80 -3.05 -9.02 0.23
CA ASN A 80 -3.94 -9.79 -0.66
C ASN A 80 -3.99 -9.26 -2.11
N ASN A 81 -2.97 -8.50 -2.55
CA ASN A 81 -2.97 -7.74 -3.81
C ASN A 81 -4.18 -6.78 -3.97
N GLY A 82 -4.86 -6.42 -2.88
CA GLY A 82 -6.06 -5.59 -2.87
C GLY A 82 -5.73 -4.12 -2.64
N LEU A 83 -6.19 -3.24 -3.52
CA LEU A 83 -5.95 -1.80 -3.42
C LEU A 83 -7.17 -1.03 -3.92
N GLY A 84 -7.77 -0.22 -3.04
CA GLY A 84 -8.81 0.74 -3.39
C GLY A 84 -8.23 2.12 -3.73
N LEU A 85 -9.08 3.07 -4.12
CA LEU A 85 -8.65 4.43 -4.47
C LEU A 85 -7.95 5.15 -3.31
N GLU A 86 -8.46 5.01 -2.09
CA GLU A 86 -7.86 5.61 -0.89
C GLU A 86 -6.52 4.96 -0.53
N GLY A 87 -6.42 3.63 -0.63
CA GLY A 87 -5.16 2.92 -0.44
C GLY A 87 -4.12 3.32 -1.49
N PHE A 88 -4.53 3.44 -2.76
CA PHE A 88 -3.66 3.94 -3.83
C PHE A 88 -3.16 5.36 -3.51
N ALA A 89 -4.08 6.27 -3.16
CA ALA A 89 -3.71 7.64 -2.81
C ALA A 89 -2.76 7.70 -1.61
N ALA A 90 -2.99 6.89 -0.57
CA ALA A 90 -2.13 6.83 0.61
C ALA A 90 -0.69 6.42 0.24
N VAL A 91 -0.53 5.39 -0.60
CA VAL A 91 0.78 4.89 -1.04
C VAL A 91 1.52 5.92 -1.90
N ILE A 92 0.84 6.55 -2.86
CA ILE A 92 1.44 7.57 -3.73
C ILE A 92 1.81 8.83 -2.94
N GLN A 93 0.98 9.27 -2.00
CA GLN A 93 1.29 10.41 -1.13
C GLN A 93 2.48 10.11 -0.21
N ALA A 94 2.63 8.86 0.22
CA ALA A 94 3.79 8.37 0.95
C ALA A 94 5.03 8.15 0.06
N LYS A 95 4.97 8.51 -1.23
CA LYS A 95 6.08 8.47 -2.20
C LYS A 95 6.63 7.07 -2.49
N MET A 96 5.79 6.04 -2.39
CA MET A 96 6.18 4.67 -2.71
C MET A 96 5.66 4.23 -4.09
N ASN A 97 6.42 3.38 -4.75
CA ASN A 97 6.04 2.65 -5.94
C ASN A 97 5.16 1.46 -5.57
N ILE A 98 4.09 1.22 -6.34
CA ILE A 98 3.20 0.08 -6.11
C ILE A 98 3.66 -1.07 -6.98
N VAL A 99 4.01 -2.19 -6.35
CA VAL A 99 4.26 -3.47 -7.01
C VAL A 99 3.07 -4.37 -6.68
N ASN A 100 2.26 -4.67 -7.69
CA ASN A 100 1.04 -5.45 -7.53
C ASN A 100 0.83 -6.33 -8.76
N ASN A 101 0.31 -7.54 -8.56
CA ASN A 101 -0.11 -8.43 -9.65
C ASN A 101 -1.58 -8.22 -10.05
N GLN A 102 -2.08 -6.97 -9.97
CA GLN A 102 -3.44 -6.70 -10.39
C GLN A 102 -3.52 -6.56 -11.91
N PRO A 103 -4.41 -7.31 -12.60
CA PRO A 103 -4.75 -6.97 -13.96
C PRO A 103 -5.41 -5.58 -13.95
N TYR A 104 -4.79 -4.63 -14.66
CA TYR A 104 -5.30 -3.26 -14.89
C TYR A 104 -6.72 -3.19 -15.48
N GLY A 105 -7.33 -4.33 -15.81
CA GLY A 105 -8.76 -4.44 -16.09
C GLY A 105 -9.69 -4.07 -14.92
N ARG A 106 -9.14 -3.91 -13.70
CA ARG A 106 -9.80 -3.26 -12.55
C ARG A 106 -9.43 -1.78 -12.35
N LEU A 107 -8.55 -1.22 -13.17
CA LEU A 107 -8.11 0.18 -13.07
C LEU A 107 -8.57 1.02 -14.27
N LEU A 108 -8.65 0.37 -15.42
CA LEU A 108 -9.33 0.80 -16.63
C LEU A 108 -10.26 -0.37 -16.95
N GLY A 109 -10.25 -1.03 -18.10
CA GLY A 109 -11.07 -2.23 -18.28
C GLY A 109 -11.63 -2.32 -19.67
N ILE A 110 -11.40 -3.45 -20.30
CA ILE A 110 -12.46 -4.01 -21.12
C ILE A 110 -13.00 -5.15 -20.27
N PRO A 111 -14.28 -5.10 -19.90
CA PRO A 111 -14.85 -6.03 -18.96
C PRO A 111 -15.04 -7.40 -19.57
N SER A 112 -14.26 -8.37 -19.12
CA SER A 112 -14.65 -9.78 -19.23
C SER A 112 -15.63 -10.19 -18.11
N SER A 113 -15.88 -9.30 -17.15
CA SER A 113 -16.91 -9.44 -16.12
C SER A 113 -17.55 -8.09 -15.79
N PRO A 114 -18.78 -8.06 -15.23
CA PRO A 114 -19.47 -6.81 -14.87
C PRO A 114 -18.66 -5.89 -13.94
N VAL A 115 -17.82 -6.46 -13.08
CA VAL A 115 -16.98 -5.71 -12.12
C VAL A 115 -15.86 -4.96 -12.83
N ALA A 116 -15.24 -5.56 -13.84
CA ALA A 116 -14.20 -4.93 -14.65
C ALA A 116 -14.73 -3.80 -15.57
N ALA A 117 -16.05 -3.61 -15.64
CA ALA A 117 -16.70 -2.63 -16.52
C ALA A 117 -16.85 -1.29 -15.82
N ALA A 118 -17.27 -1.34 -14.57
CA ALA A 118 -17.43 -0.18 -13.72
C ALA A 118 -16.06 0.45 -13.39
N ASP A 119 -15.06 -0.42 -13.11
CA ASP A 119 -13.68 -0.03 -12.88
C ASP A 119 -13.08 0.78 -14.06
N PHE A 120 -13.48 0.45 -15.30
CA PHE A 120 -13.09 1.17 -16.51
C PHE A 120 -13.62 2.57 -16.63
N LEU A 121 -14.91 2.73 -16.32
CA LEU A 121 -15.58 4.01 -16.46
C LEU A 121 -15.06 5.02 -15.45
N ILE A 122 -14.73 4.58 -14.23
CA ILE A 122 -14.18 5.42 -13.17
C ILE A 122 -12.73 5.85 -13.52
N GLY A 123 -11.89 4.94 -14.00
CA GLY A 123 -10.53 5.26 -14.46
C GLY A 123 -10.50 6.21 -15.67
N ALA A 124 -11.44 6.05 -16.61
CA ALA A 124 -11.58 6.92 -17.77
C ALA A 124 -12.03 8.34 -17.38
N GLN A 125 -12.97 8.49 -16.44
CA GLN A 125 -13.44 9.80 -15.96
C GLN A 125 -12.33 10.59 -15.24
N TYR A 126 -11.49 9.91 -14.46
CA TYR A 126 -10.36 10.52 -13.76
C TYR A 126 -9.28 11.05 -14.72
N ALA A 127 -8.92 10.26 -15.75
CA ALA A 127 -7.96 10.64 -16.78
C ALA A 127 -8.41 11.87 -17.59
N LEU A 128 -9.72 12.00 -17.83
CA LEU A 128 -10.29 13.13 -18.57
C LEU A 128 -10.23 14.44 -17.76
N ARG A 129 -10.50 14.40 -16.45
CA ARG A 129 -10.41 15.59 -15.57
C ARG A 129 -8.99 16.11 -15.42
N GLN A 130 -7.99 15.23 -15.35
CA GLN A 130 -6.58 15.61 -15.34
C GLN A 130 -6.14 16.27 -16.66
N ARG A 131 -6.63 15.77 -17.80
CA ARG A 131 -6.33 16.31 -19.14
C ARG A 131 -6.93 17.70 -19.39
N LEU A 132 -7.96 18.08 -18.63
CA LEU A 132 -8.58 19.41 -18.64
C LEU A 132 -7.96 20.38 -17.61
N GLY A 133 -6.88 19.99 -16.92
CA GLY A 133 -6.12 20.88 -16.01
C GLY A 133 -6.82 21.20 -14.68
N LEU A 134 -7.94 20.55 -14.37
CA LEU A 134 -8.69 20.74 -13.13
C LEU A 134 -8.06 19.88 -12.03
N ARG A 135 -6.96 20.35 -11.45
CA ARG A 135 -6.37 19.74 -10.25
C ARG A 135 -7.36 19.90 -9.10
N SER A 136 -7.93 18.79 -8.63
CA SER A 136 -8.51 18.74 -7.29
C SER A 136 -7.37 19.02 -6.31
N ARG A 137 -7.53 20.07 -5.49
CA ARG A 137 -6.63 20.43 -4.39
C ARG A 137 -6.39 19.23 -3.47
#